data_AF-A0A925IAQ6-F1
#
_entry.id   AF-A0A925IAQ6-F1
#
_cell.length_a   1.000
_cell.length_b   1.000
_cell.length_c   1.000
_cell.angle_alpha   90.00
_cell.angle_beta   90.00
_cell.angle_gamma   90.00
#
_symmetry.space_group_name_H-M   'P 1'
#
loop_
_entity.id
_entity.type
_entity.pdbx_description
1 polymer ?
#
loop_
_entity_poly.entity_id
_entity_poly.type
_entity_poly.pdbx_seq_one_letter_code
_entity_poly.pdbx_strand_id
1 'polypeptide(L)' 'DLQKLGNFDTKTSSWVQTPAAIREHGGAIFCDRRYNHVFMYHNGAESYYAARAFRGSLKV' A
#
# COMPACT_ATOMS: atom_id res chain seq x y z
N ASP A 1 2.26 -15.06 -3.67
CA ASP A 1 1.76 -14.10 -4.69
C ASP A 1 0.29 -13.79 -4.51
N LEU A 2 -0.03 -12.80 -3.67
CA LEU A 2 -1.41 -12.34 -3.46
C LEU A 2 -2.09 -11.98 -4.79
N GLN A 3 -1.35 -11.37 -5.73
CA GLN A 3 -1.83 -10.99 -7.05
C GLN A 3 -2.29 -12.17 -7.94
N LYS A 4 -1.94 -13.42 -7.60
CA LYS A 4 -2.44 -14.61 -8.31
C LYS A 4 -3.84 -15.03 -7.86
N LEU A 5 -4.31 -14.53 -6.72
CA LEU A 5 -5.59 -14.94 -6.12
C LEU A 5 -6.77 -14.06 -6.58
N GLY A 6 -6.51 -12.98 -7.32
CA GLY A 6 -7.53 -12.08 -7.83
C GLY A 6 -7.05 -10.63 -7.91
N ASN A 7 -8.00 -9.74 -8.22
CA ASN A 7 -7.75 -8.30 -8.23
C ASN A 7 -8.02 -7.72 -6.83
N PHE A 8 -6.99 -7.13 -6.25
CA PHE A 8 -7.05 -6.43 -4.96
C PHE A 8 -6.93 -4.91 -5.17
N ASP A 9 -7.17 -4.14 -4.10
CA ASP A 9 -6.91 -2.69 -4.06
C ASP A 9 -7.65 -1.88 -5.14
N THR A 10 -8.86 -2.33 -5.49
CA THR A 10 -9.67 -1.78 -6.60
C THR A 10 -10.44 -0.51 -6.24
N LYS A 11 -10.57 -0.19 -4.95
CA LYS A 11 -11.29 1.00 -4.44
C LYS A 11 -10.38 1.97 -3.70
N THR A 12 -9.39 1.43 -2.99
CA THR A 12 -8.44 2.19 -2.17
C THR A 12 -7.04 1.63 -2.37
N SER A 13 -6.03 2.44 -2.06
CA SER A 13 -4.67 1.94 -1.95
C SER A 13 -4.49 1.03 -0.74
N SER A 14 -3.54 0.10 -0.89
CA SER A 14 -3.03 -0.74 0.18
C SER A 14 -1.56 -0.45 0.43
N TRP A 15 -1.19 -0.66 1.68
CA TRP A 15 0.18 -0.52 2.12
C TRP A 15 0.99 -1.72 1.66
N VAL A 16 2.14 -1.50 1.04
CA VAL A 16 3.02 -2.57 0.58
C VAL A 16 4.32 -2.58 1.38
N GLN A 17 5.05 -3.69 1.28
CA GLN A 17 6.35 -3.81 1.92
C GLN A 17 7.27 -2.69 1.46
N THR A 18 7.54 -1.76 2.38
CA THR A 18 8.43 -0.64 2.15
C THR A 18 9.85 -1.05 2.56
N PRO A 19 10.88 -0.87 1.71
CA PRO A 19 12.27 -1.09 2.07
C PRO A 19 12.68 -0.36 3.35
N ALA A 20 13.55 -0.98 4.15
CA ALA A 20 14.00 -0.43 5.44
C ALA A 20 14.57 0.99 5.30
N ALA A 21 15.46 1.22 4.32
CA ALA A 21 16.06 2.53 4.08
C ALA A 21 15.02 3.64 3.83
N ILE A 22 13.92 3.34 3.13
CA ILE A 22 12.84 4.33 2.91
C ILE A 22 12.07 4.57 4.22
N ARG A 23 11.84 3.51 4.99
CA ARG A 23 11.12 3.57 6.26
C ARG A 23 11.89 4.33 7.35
N GLU A 24 13.21 4.18 7.40
CA GLU A 24 14.10 4.91 8.30
C GLU A 24 14.02 6.43 8.08
N HIS A 25 13.73 6.85 6.85
CA HIS A 25 13.48 8.25 6.50
C HIS A 25 11.99 8.66 6.60
N GLY A 26 11.15 7.85 7.26
CA GLY A 26 9.72 8.13 7.45
C GLY A 26 8.84 7.85 6.23
N GLY A 27 9.42 7.33 5.14
CA GLY A 27 8.74 7.04 3.90
C GLY A 27 7.91 5.75 3.93
N ALA A 28 6.99 5.65 2.98
CA ALA A 28 6.06 4.56 2.77
C ALA A 28 5.79 4.37 1.29
N ILE A 29 5.62 3.11 0.88
CA ILE A 29 5.13 2.75 -0.46
C ILE A 29 3.72 2.16 -0.31
N PHE A 30 2.84 2.51 -1.25
CA PHE A 30 1.50 1.96 -1.36
C PHE A 30 1.12 1.77 -2.83
N CYS A 31 0.18 0.88 -3.10
CA CYS A 31 -0.31 0.62 -4.45
C CYS A 31 -1.84 0.57 -4.51
N ASP A 32 -2.39 0.90 -5.68
CA ASP A 32 -3.79 0.61 -6.01
C ASP A 32 -3.92 0.07 -7.44
N ARG A 33 -5.07 -0.55 -7.73
CA ARG A 33 -5.37 -1.05 -9.08
C ARG A 33 -6.52 -0.26 -9.68
N ARG A 34 -6.23 0.50 -10.74
CA ARG A 34 -7.22 1.28 -11.50
C ARG A 34 -7.01 1.06 -12.99
N TYR A 35 -8.08 1.12 -13.78
CA TYR A 35 -7.98 0.97 -15.24
C TYR A 35 -7.22 -0.30 -15.69
N ASN A 36 -7.37 -1.40 -14.94
CA ASN A 36 -6.64 -2.65 -15.14
C ASN A 36 -5.10 -2.51 -15.09
N HIS A 37 -4.59 -1.49 -14.40
CA HIS A 37 -3.18 -1.19 -14.21
C HIS A 37 -2.86 -1.02 -12.72
N VAL A 38 -1.64 -1.37 -12.32
CA VAL A 38 -1.15 -1.19 -10.96
C VAL A 38 -0.40 0.13 -10.89
N PHE A 39 -0.87 1.04 -10.04
CA PHE A 39 -0.18 2.29 -9.75
C PHE A 39 0.51 2.18 -8.40
N MET A 40 1.75 2.64 -8.35
CA MET A 40 2.59 2.63 -7.15
C MET A 40 2.98 4.06 -6.81
N TYR A 41 2.95 4.38 -5.53
CA TYR A 41 3.17 5.72 -5.02
C TYR A 41 4.06 5.69 -3.78
N HIS A 42 4.62 6.85 -3.43
CA HIS A 42 5.35 7.04 -2.18
C HIS A 42 4.79 8.24 -1.40
N ASN A 43 4.80 8.15 -0.07
CA ASN A 43 4.48 9.27 0.81
C ASN A 43 5.03 8.99 2.23
N GLY A 44 4.83 9.90 3.18
CA GLY A 44 5.07 9.64 4.60
C GLY A 44 4.17 8.54 5.17
N ALA A 45 4.71 7.74 6.09
CA ALA A 45 3.96 6.76 6.87
C ALA A 45 2.70 7.36 7.51
N GLU A 46 2.91 8.50 8.17
CA GLU A 46 1.92 9.18 8.99
C GLU A 46 0.80 9.75 8.13
N SER A 47 1.15 10.35 6.98
CA SER A 47 0.19 10.88 6.02
C SER A 47 -0.74 9.78 5.47
N TYR A 48 -0.24 8.56 5.32
CA TYR A 48 -1.06 7.43 4.86
C TYR A 48 -2.12 7.03 5.90
N TYR A 49 -1.73 6.94 7.18
CA TYR A 49 -2.64 6.52 8.24
C TYR A 49 -3.59 7.62 8.70
N ALA A 50 -3.16 8.89 8.69
CA ALA A 50 -3.96 10.04 9.10
C ALA A 50 -5.31 10.12 8.36
N ALA A 51 -5.34 9.72 7.09
CA ALA A 51 -6.55 9.76 6.27
C ALA A 51 -7.34 8.44 6.21
N ARG A 52 -6.76 7.30 6.64
CA ARG A 52 -7.31 5.97 6.30
C ARG A 52 -7.62 5.05 7.48
N ALA A 53 -7.14 5.39 8.68
CA ALA A 53 -7.13 4.50 9.86
C ALA A 53 -6.53 3.11 9.54
N PHE A 54 -6.29 2.30 10.57
CA PHE A 54 -5.89 0.91 10.36
C PHE A 54 -7.15 0.05 10.14
N ARG A 55 -7.24 -0.64 9.00
CA ARG A 55 -8.42 -1.47 8.65
C ARG A 55 -8.22 -2.97 8.91
N GLY A 56 -6.98 -3.45 8.95
CA GLY A 56 -6.65 -4.85 9.19
C GLY A 56 -5.32 -5.25 8.56
N SER A 57 -4.75 -6.35 9.05
CA SER A 57 -3.56 -6.99 8.48
C SER A 57 -3.87 -8.46 8.18
N LEU A 58 -3.60 -8.90 6.96
CA LEU A 58 -3.67 -10.31 6.59
C LEU A 58 -2.25 -10.83 6.42
N LYS A 59 -1.93 -11.91 7.13
CA LYS A 59 -0.71 -12.68 6.91
C LYS A 59 -1.03 -13.78 5.90
N VAL A 60 -0.42 -13.72 4.72
CA VAL A 60 -0.48 -14.73 3.65
C VAL A 60 0.82 -15.50 3.56
#